data_AF-A0A2V4D8Z6-F1
#
_entry.id   AF-A0A2V4D8Z6-F1
#
_cell.length_a   1.000
_cell.length_b   1.000
_cell.length_c   1.000
_cell.angle_alpha   90.00
_cell.angle_beta   90.00
_cell.angle_gamma   90.00
#
_symmetry.space_group_name_H-M   'P 1'
#
loop_
_entity.id
_entity.type
_entity.pdbx_description
1 polymer ?
#
loop_
_entity_poly.entity_id
_entity_poly.type
_entity_poly.pdbx_seq_one_letter_code
_entity_poly.pdbx_strand_id
1 'polypeptide(L)'
;MAEPLASDDAGSADVVEKGKLPRLSEIEKSGWAEELHPSMAGIDDLQQEFVYHWKLLRETWSVLHYRALIVGILAFWVGSLSSDLLSGGDPFISGLPGIRNVDGLSFFQILLSMALWVWFIVQIWNLFPIMKGHTMNMLCAWLAGMISMILFHVATPNFPFDFIIGEMLGGLVGIFVMVFLAFIVGRAVLETRDEHVTVRHFSEDVRKMDESIAEHSLTAWSVSVGVWLVLVLVNTWSGVHFVADRFADDESLLVLHLLTGPLVVLGLMHILWFPQLMLGVGDTKVLSKRARLTAGTAEIKSVDSPDSSSDQPAEVPSNRDTSDDDEVSDAVGECPECHETAPIFRHGDGEPGAPCPKENCQGSGAPNSHCNLCKTTISSRWTCSNCDVNAPLVDYLPDGDAW
;
A
#
# COMPACT_ATOMS: atom_id res chain seq x y z
N MET A 1 -46.16 -19.11 47.56
CA MET A 1 -47.14 -18.55 46.60
C MET A 1 -47.31 -17.09 47.00
N ALA A 2 -46.88 -16.06 46.29
CA ALA A 2 -46.32 -15.92 44.95
C ALA A 2 -45.37 -14.68 44.93
N GLU A 3 -44.65 -14.53 43.82
CA GLU A 3 -43.50 -13.65 43.52
C GLU A 3 -43.56 -12.17 43.94
N PRO A 4 -42.39 -11.53 44.18
CA PRO A 4 -42.22 -10.10 44.00
C PRO A 4 -41.97 -9.76 42.52
N LEU A 5 -42.54 -8.63 42.11
CA LEU A 5 -42.58 -8.08 40.76
C LEU A 5 -41.20 -7.97 40.11
N ALA A 6 -41.11 -8.50 38.88
CA ALA A 6 -40.01 -8.26 37.96
C ALA A 6 -39.89 -6.76 37.66
N SER A 7 -38.68 -6.24 37.81
CA SER A 7 -38.26 -4.96 37.24
C SER A 7 -38.12 -5.14 35.73
N ASP A 8 -38.89 -4.34 34.97
CA ASP A 8 -38.74 -4.17 33.54
C ASP A 8 -37.37 -3.52 33.22
N ASP A 9 -36.32 -4.33 33.07
CA ASP A 9 -35.13 -3.96 32.31
C ASP A 9 -35.44 -4.17 30.82
N ALA A 10 -36.25 -3.27 30.28
CA ALA A 10 -36.50 -3.16 28.85
C ALA A 10 -35.87 -1.87 28.33
N GLY A 11 -34.73 -2.02 27.65
CA GLY A 11 -34.26 -1.02 26.68
C GLY A 11 -33.04 -0.21 27.11
N SER A 12 -31.90 -0.87 27.33
CA SER A 12 -30.64 -0.27 26.86
C SER A 12 -30.64 -0.39 25.34
N ALA A 13 -31.37 0.50 24.67
CA ALA A 13 -31.19 0.73 23.26
C ALA A 13 -29.71 1.08 23.05
N ASP A 14 -29.00 0.25 22.30
CA ASP A 14 -27.67 0.55 21.79
C ASP A 14 -27.70 1.95 21.19
N VAL A 15 -27.10 2.89 21.91
CA VAL A 15 -26.77 4.20 21.38
C VAL A 15 -25.65 3.92 20.40
N VAL A 16 -26.02 3.69 19.13
CA VAL A 16 -25.07 3.65 18.01
C VAL A 16 -24.34 4.99 18.02
N GLU A 17 -23.11 5.00 18.52
CA GLU A 17 -22.20 6.13 18.44
C GLU A 17 -21.97 6.45 16.95
N LYS A 18 -22.64 7.49 16.47
CA LYS A 18 -22.40 8.04 15.13
C LYS A 18 -20.97 8.56 15.06
N GLY A 19 -20.09 7.79 14.43
CA GLY A 19 -18.73 8.24 14.10
C GLY A 19 -17.64 7.18 14.22
N LYS A 20 -17.92 6.01 14.81
CA LYS A 20 -16.94 4.91 14.90
C LYS A 20 -17.11 3.96 13.72
N LEU A 21 -16.03 3.73 12.98
CA LEU A 21 -16.02 2.71 11.91
C LEU A 21 -16.28 1.33 12.53
N PRO A 22 -17.05 0.46 11.86
CA PRO A 22 -17.37 -0.87 12.37
C PRO A 22 -16.07 -1.67 12.57
N ARG A 23 -16.04 -2.52 13.61
CA ARG A 23 -14.90 -3.44 13.82
C ARG A 23 -15.19 -4.79 13.17
N LEU A 24 -14.12 -5.50 12.78
CA LEU A 24 -14.28 -6.85 12.22
C LEU A 24 -14.94 -7.81 13.22
N SER A 25 -14.57 -7.71 14.50
CA SER A 25 -15.11 -8.52 15.59
C SER A 25 -16.60 -8.30 15.85
N GLU A 26 -17.16 -7.16 15.43
CA GLU A 26 -18.59 -6.84 15.58
C GLU A 26 -19.46 -7.45 14.48
N ILE A 27 -18.85 -8.06 13.46
CA ILE A 27 -19.58 -8.65 12.33
C ILE A 27 -19.85 -10.11 12.61
N GLU A 28 -21.13 -10.47 12.63
CA GLU A 28 -21.57 -11.84 12.83
C GLU A 28 -21.09 -12.76 11.68
N LYS A 29 -20.60 -13.95 12.04
CA LYS A 29 -20.28 -15.01 11.10
C LYS A 29 -21.55 -15.71 10.67
N SER A 30 -21.63 -16.05 9.38
CA SER A 30 -22.80 -16.74 8.82
C SER A 30 -22.92 -18.19 9.32
N GLY A 31 -21.80 -18.88 9.57
CA GLY A 31 -21.74 -20.23 10.15
C GLY A 31 -22.16 -21.38 9.21
N TRP A 32 -22.62 -21.10 8.00
CA TRP A 32 -23.19 -22.11 7.10
C TRP A 32 -22.12 -23.08 6.57
N ALA A 33 -20.87 -22.65 6.39
CA ALA A 33 -19.82 -23.51 5.84
C ALA A 33 -19.25 -24.44 6.92
N GLU A 34 -19.10 -23.94 8.15
CA GLU A 34 -18.70 -24.70 9.32
C GLU A 34 -19.72 -25.79 9.66
N GLU A 35 -21.02 -25.50 9.54
CA GLU A 35 -22.09 -26.49 9.67
C GLU A 35 -21.99 -27.64 8.66
N LEU A 36 -21.54 -27.35 7.43
CA LEU A 36 -21.38 -28.36 6.38
C LEU A 36 -20.16 -29.26 6.62
N HIS A 37 -19.01 -28.69 6.99
CA HIS A 37 -17.83 -29.46 7.42
C HIS A 37 -16.84 -28.58 8.22
N PRO A 38 -16.26 -29.05 9.34
CA PRO A 38 -15.33 -28.27 10.16
C PRO A 38 -14.09 -27.74 9.42
N SER A 39 -13.66 -28.41 8.34
CA SER A 39 -12.53 -27.92 7.52
C SER A 39 -12.85 -26.67 6.70
N MET A 40 -14.11 -26.25 6.62
CA MET A 40 -14.57 -25.11 5.83
C MET A 40 -14.83 -23.85 6.68
N ALA A 41 -14.51 -23.87 7.98
CA ALA A 41 -14.62 -22.71 8.86
C ALA A 41 -13.90 -21.46 8.29
N GLY A 42 -12.80 -21.65 7.57
CA GLY A 42 -12.09 -20.54 6.92
C GLY A 42 -12.89 -19.83 5.81
N ILE A 43 -13.93 -20.46 5.25
CA ILE A 43 -14.83 -19.82 4.28
C ILE A 43 -15.78 -18.85 5.00
N ASP A 44 -16.26 -19.20 6.19
CA ASP A 44 -17.10 -18.31 6.99
C ASP A 44 -16.30 -17.10 7.49
N ASP A 45 -15.04 -17.30 7.88
CA ASP A 45 -14.10 -16.22 8.23
C ASP A 45 -13.88 -15.27 7.04
N LEU A 46 -13.65 -15.83 5.85
CA LEU A 46 -13.46 -15.05 4.63
C LEU A 46 -14.74 -14.27 4.26
N GLN A 47 -15.92 -14.89 4.40
CA GLN A 47 -17.19 -14.22 4.15
C GLN A 47 -17.40 -13.05 5.12
N GLN A 48 -17.09 -13.24 6.41
CA GLN A 48 -17.16 -12.18 7.42
C GLN A 48 -16.31 -10.97 7.02
N GLU A 49 -15.06 -11.21 6.57
CA GLU A 49 -14.16 -10.15 6.11
C GLU A 49 -14.67 -9.46 4.82
N PHE A 50 -15.31 -10.17 3.90
CA PHE A 50 -15.93 -9.52 2.73
C PHE A 50 -17.13 -8.64 3.10
N VAL A 51 -17.96 -9.10 4.04
CA VAL A 51 -19.07 -8.28 4.58
C VAL A 51 -18.51 -7.05 5.29
N TYR A 52 -17.39 -7.20 6.00
CA TYR A 52 -16.66 -6.09 6.60
C TYR A 52 -16.20 -5.07 5.57
N HIS A 53 -15.50 -5.51 4.53
CA HIS A 53 -15.06 -4.65 3.43
C HIS A 53 -16.24 -3.90 2.80
N TRP A 54 -17.37 -4.58 2.58
CA TRP A 54 -18.55 -3.96 1.98
C TRP A 54 -19.20 -2.90 2.87
N LYS A 55 -19.33 -3.15 4.18
CA LYS A 55 -19.83 -2.15 5.14
C LYS A 55 -18.91 -0.93 5.15
N LEU A 56 -17.60 -1.18 5.26
CA LEU A 56 -16.59 -0.13 5.34
C LEU A 56 -16.50 0.70 4.05
N LEU A 57 -16.65 0.06 2.89
CA LEU A 57 -16.70 0.73 1.59
C LEU A 57 -17.86 1.72 1.51
N ARG A 58 -19.06 1.33 1.97
CA ARG A 58 -20.24 2.22 1.95
C ARG A 58 -20.11 3.43 2.87
N GLU A 59 -19.34 3.32 3.94
CA GLU A 59 -19.16 4.40 4.91
C GLU A 59 -18.01 5.35 4.55
N THR A 60 -16.97 4.84 3.89
CA THR A 60 -15.73 5.61 3.64
C THR A 60 -15.63 6.17 2.23
N TRP A 61 -16.32 5.58 1.24
CA TRP A 61 -16.26 6.07 -0.13
C TRP A 61 -16.97 7.41 -0.28
N SER A 62 -16.17 8.45 -0.45
CA SER A 62 -16.64 9.80 -0.75
C SER A 62 -17.00 9.96 -2.23
N VAL A 63 -17.63 11.09 -2.57
CA VAL A 63 -17.93 11.49 -3.95
C VAL A 63 -16.67 11.46 -4.85
N LEU A 64 -15.48 11.73 -4.28
CA LEU A 64 -14.23 11.68 -5.03
C LEU A 64 -13.89 10.25 -5.50
N HIS A 65 -14.14 9.23 -4.66
CA HIS A 65 -13.94 7.83 -5.02
C HIS A 65 -14.85 7.43 -6.17
N TYR A 66 -16.14 7.75 -6.08
CA TYR A 66 -17.10 7.44 -7.15
C TYR A 66 -16.79 8.19 -8.45
N ARG A 67 -16.34 9.45 -8.38
CA ARG A 67 -15.90 10.21 -9.56
C ARG A 67 -14.68 9.55 -10.21
N ALA A 68 -13.68 9.14 -9.44
CA ALA A 68 -12.52 8.43 -9.97
C ALA A 68 -12.94 7.10 -10.63
N LEU A 69 -13.81 6.32 -9.99
CA LEU A 69 -14.33 5.07 -10.55
C LEU A 69 -15.03 5.30 -11.90
N ILE A 70 -15.93 6.29 -11.97
CA ILE A 70 -16.65 6.62 -13.21
C ILE A 70 -15.68 7.03 -14.31
N VAL A 71 -14.68 7.87 -14.01
CA VAL A 71 -13.65 8.25 -15.00
C VAL A 71 -12.90 7.02 -15.50
N GLY A 72 -12.48 6.11 -14.61
CA GLY A 72 -11.78 4.88 -15.02
C GLY A 72 -12.64 3.97 -15.90
N ILE A 73 -13.92 3.80 -15.57
CA ILE A 73 -14.88 3.02 -16.38
C ILE A 73 -15.08 3.67 -17.75
N LEU A 74 -15.24 5.00 -17.80
CA LEU A 74 -15.38 5.73 -19.07
C LEU A 74 -14.09 5.65 -19.90
N ALA A 75 -12.91 5.77 -19.28
CA ALA A 75 -11.62 5.62 -19.95
C ALA A 75 -11.51 4.26 -20.65
N PHE A 76 -11.94 3.20 -19.96
CA PHE A 76 -11.98 1.84 -20.48
C PHE A 76 -12.99 1.71 -21.64
N TRP A 77 -14.27 2.05 -21.44
CA TRP A 77 -15.29 1.90 -22.49
C TRP A 77 -15.03 2.74 -23.73
N VAL A 78 -14.60 3.99 -23.56
CA VAL A 78 -14.18 4.85 -24.67
C VAL A 78 -12.95 4.25 -25.37
N GLY A 79 -12.07 3.53 -24.67
CA GLY A 79 -10.97 2.81 -25.31
C GLY A 79 -11.41 1.56 -26.08
N SER A 80 -12.39 0.82 -25.54
CA SER A 80 -12.82 -0.48 -26.07
C SER A 80 -13.82 -0.42 -27.22
N LEU A 81 -14.55 0.70 -27.40
CA LEU A 81 -15.66 0.81 -28.35
C LEU A 81 -15.35 1.74 -29.54
N SER A 82 -14.53 1.33 -30.52
CA SER A 82 -14.27 2.18 -31.70
C SER A 82 -15.14 1.83 -32.90
N SER A 83 -15.41 2.81 -33.78
CA SER A 83 -16.15 2.58 -35.02
C SER A 83 -15.41 1.63 -35.96
N ASP A 84 -14.07 1.68 -35.94
CA ASP A 84 -13.22 0.79 -36.74
C ASP A 84 -13.33 -0.65 -36.25
N LEU A 85 -13.45 -0.87 -34.94
CA LEU A 85 -13.66 -2.19 -34.37
C LEU A 85 -15.02 -2.76 -34.75
N LEU A 86 -16.09 -1.96 -34.65
CA LEU A 86 -17.46 -2.40 -34.95
C LEU A 86 -17.73 -2.55 -36.45
N SER A 87 -16.98 -1.87 -37.31
CA SER A 87 -17.10 -1.98 -38.78
C SER A 87 -16.19 -3.04 -39.39
N GLY A 88 -15.34 -3.69 -38.59
CA GLY A 88 -14.38 -4.72 -39.02
C GLY A 88 -13.04 -4.16 -39.55
N GLY A 89 -13.00 -2.90 -40.01
CA GLY A 89 -11.79 -2.20 -40.45
C GLY A 89 -11.02 -2.89 -41.59
N ASP A 90 -9.83 -2.39 -41.93
CA ASP A 90 -8.89 -3.05 -42.85
C ASP A 90 -7.76 -3.74 -42.07
N PRO A 91 -7.67 -5.08 -42.08
CA PRO A 91 -6.68 -5.82 -41.29
C PRO A 91 -5.25 -5.71 -41.84
N PHE A 92 -5.06 -5.29 -43.09
CA PHE A 92 -3.75 -5.22 -43.73
C PHE A 92 -3.03 -3.90 -43.44
N ILE A 93 -3.72 -2.92 -42.87
CA ILE A 93 -3.15 -1.63 -42.53
C ILE A 93 -2.86 -1.59 -41.03
N SER A 94 -1.58 -1.60 -40.66
CA SER A 94 -1.13 -1.56 -39.27
C SER A 94 -0.06 -0.48 -39.04
N GLY A 95 0.21 -0.16 -37.77
CA GLY A 95 1.23 0.81 -37.37
C GLY A 95 0.91 2.25 -37.76
N LEU A 96 1.94 3.01 -38.13
CA LEU A 96 1.81 4.42 -38.56
C LEU A 96 0.86 4.63 -39.75
N PRO A 97 0.86 3.78 -40.79
CA PRO A 97 -0.15 3.81 -41.85
C PRO A 97 -1.58 3.58 -41.32
N GLY A 98 -1.74 2.67 -40.35
CA GLY A 98 -3.03 2.38 -39.71
C GLY A 98 -3.58 3.62 -39.03
N ILE A 99 -2.79 4.25 -38.15
CA ILE A 99 -3.18 5.46 -37.41
C ILE A 99 -3.61 6.60 -38.34
N ARG A 100 -2.96 6.73 -39.51
CA ARG A 100 -3.31 7.77 -40.50
C ARG A 100 -4.60 7.48 -41.27
N ASN A 101 -5.06 6.23 -41.28
CA ASN A 101 -6.24 5.78 -42.00
C ASN A 101 -7.48 5.64 -41.09
N VAL A 102 -7.33 5.86 -39.78
CA VAL A 102 -8.43 5.85 -38.81
C VAL A 102 -9.36 7.03 -39.08
N ASP A 103 -10.67 6.80 -38.98
CA ASP A 103 -11.66 7.87 -39.08
C ASP A 103 -11.45 8.97 -38.02
N GLY A 104 -11.83 10.21 -38.33
CA GLY A 104 -11.64 11.35 -37.42
C GLY A 104 -12.27 11.16 -36.03
N LEU A 105 -13.42 10.47 -35.96
CA LEU A 105 -14.08 10.18 -34.68
C LEU A 105 -13.30 9.13 -33.87
N SER A 106 -12.89 8.04 -34.50
CA SER A 106 -12.09 6.99 -33.84
C SER A 106 -10.73 7.52 -33.39
N PHE A 107 -10.10 8.40 -34.16
CA PHE A 107 -8.87 9.08 -33.76
C PHE A 107 -9.07 9.95 -32.51
N PHE A 108 -10.13 10.76 -32.47
CA PHE A 108 -10.47 11.56 -31.30
C PHE A 108 -10.74 10.68 -30.07
N GLN A 109 -11.43 9.56 -30.26
CA GLN A 109 -11.77 8.62 -29.21
C GLN A 109 -10.53 7.98 -28.57
N ILE A 110 -9.53 7.59 -29.37
CA ILE A 110 -8.24 7.07 -28.87
C ILE A 110 -7.56 8.13 -27.98
N LEU A 111 -7.47 9.37 -28.45
CA LEU A 111 -6.87 10.47 -27.67
C LEU A 111 -7.65 10.75 -26.38
N LEU A 112 -8.98 10.72 -26.45
CA LEU A 112 -9.85 10.92 -25.29
C LEU A 112 -9.67 9.81 -24.26
N SER A 113 -9.63 8.54 -24.67
CA SER A 113 -9.37 7.41 -23.77
C SER A 113 -8.01 7.55 -23.10
N MET A 114 -6.96 7.88 -23.86
CA MET A 114 -5.62 8.11 -23.29
C MET A 114 -5.62 9.25 -22.25
N ALA A 115 -6.27 10.37 -22.55
CA ALA A 115 -6.37 11.50 -21.63
C ALA A 115 -7.14 11.13 -20.36
N LEU A 116 -8.23 10.36 -20.48
CA LEU A 116 -9.02 9.88 -19.35
C LEU A 116 -8.23 8.88 -18.49
N TRP A 117 -7.41 8.01 -19.09
CA TRP A 117 -6.52 7.12 -18.35
C TRP A 117 -5.47 7.88 -17.55
N VAL A 118 -4.81 8.89 -18.17
CA VAL A 118 -3.85 9.75 -17.45
C VAL A 118 -4.54 10.47 -16.30
N TRP A 119 -5.73 11.02 -16.54
CA TRP A 119 -6.52 11.68 -15.50
C TRP A 119 -6.90 10.71 -14.37
N PHE A 120 -7.35 9.51 -14.70
CA PHE A 120 -7.68 8.46 -13.73
C PHE A 120 -6.47 8.09 -12.86
N ILE A 121 -5.28 7.93 -13.45
CA ILE A 121 -4.03 7.64 -12.71
C ILE A 121 -3.69 8.76 -11.73
N VAL A 122 -3.81 10.02 -12.16
CA VAL A 122 -3.58 11.17 -11.28
C VAL A 122 -4.61 11.20 -10.14
N GLN A 123 -5.88 10.89 -10.42
CA GLN A 123 -6.93 10.83 -9.40
C GLN A 123 -6.66 9.75 -8.35
N ILE A 124 -6.35 8.52 -8.74
CA ILE A 124 -6.08 7.43 -7.79
C ILE A 124 -4.80 7.69 -6.98
N TRP A 125 -3.79 8.37 -7.54
CA TRP A 125 -2.61 8.78 -6.78
C TRP A 125 -2.89 9.85 -5.72
N ASN A 126 -3.79 10.78 -6.01
CA ASN A 126 -4.20 11.79 -5.05
C ASN A 126 -5.12 11.19 -3.98
N LEU A 127 -5.92 10.20 -4.35
CA LEU A 127 -6.86 9.54 -3.45
C LEU A 127 -6.18 8.52 -2.52
N PHE A 128 -5.14 7.85 -3.01
CA PHE A 128 -4.43 6.78 -2.29
C PHE A 128 -2.92 7.10 -2.22
N PRO A 129 -2.50 8.16 -1.51
CA PRO A 129 -1.11 8.62 -1.50
C PRO A 129 -0.12 7.59 -0.93
N ILE A 130 -0.54 6.80 0.07
CA ILE A 130 0.30 5.75 0.68
C ILE A 130 0.60 4.63 -0.33
N MET A 131 -0.36 4.34 -1.21
CA MET A 131 -0.28 3.30 -2.23
C MET A 131 0.23 3.80 -3.58
N LYS A 132 0.66 5.07 -3.68
CA LYS A 132 1.08 5.71 -4.95
C LYS A 132 2.18 4.92 -5.68
N GLY A 133 3.21 4.47 -4.96
CA GLY A 133 4.30 3.67 -5.51
C GLY A 133 3.85 2.31 -6.03
N HIS A 134 2.92 1.65 -5.33
CA HIS A 134 2.41 0.33 -5.69
C HIS A 134 1.31 0.36 -6.76
N THR A 135 0.67 1.50 -6.96
CA THR A 135 -0.28 1.72 -8.04
C THR A 135 0.37 1.46 -9.41
N MET A 136 1.62 1.91 -9.60
CA MET A 136 2.35 1.65 -10.85
C MET A 136 2.64 0.16 -11.05
N ASN A 137 3.00 -0.57 -9.99
CA ASN A 137 3.20 -2.02 -10.06
C ASN A 137 1.92 -2.74 -10.47
N MET A 138 0.75 -2.33 -9.96
CA MET A 138 -0.54 -2.91 -10.33
C MET A 138 -0.92 -2.60 -11.78
N LEU A 139 -0.70 -1.37 -12.26
CA LEU A 139 -0.93 -1.03 -13.66
C LEU A 139 0.02 -1.79 -14.61
N CYS A 140 1.29 -1.94 -14.23
CA CYS A 140 2.25 -2.77 -14.97
C CYS A 140 1.88 -4.25 -14.95
N ALA A 141 1.31 -4.76 -13.84
CA ALA A 141 0.81 -6.14 -13.77
C ALA A 141 -0.38 -6.33 -14.72
N TRP A 142 -1.31 -5.37 -14.76
CA TRP A 142 -2.40 -5.38 -15.74
C TRP A 142 -1.85 -5.40 -17.17
N LEU A 143 -0.90 -4.52 -17.50
CA LEU A 143 -0.27 -4.50 -18.81
C LEU A 143 0.46 -5.81 -19.17
N ALA A 144 1.16 -6.42 -18.20
CA ALA A 144 1.82 -7.71 -18.40
C ALA A 144 0.79 -8.82 -18.70
N GLY A 145 -0.36 -8.80 -18.03
CA GLY A 145 -1.50 -9.66 -18.37
C GLY A 145 -2.04 -9.44 -19.78
N MET A 146 -2.12 -8.16 -20.19
CA MET A 146 -2.54 -7.79 -21.53
C MET A 146 -1.63 -8.39 -22.60
N ILE A 147 -0.32 -8.15 -22.47
CA ILE A 147 0.69 -8.69 -23.37
C ILE A 147 0.69 -10.22 -23.34
N SER A 148 0.51 -10.83 -22.18
CA SER A 148 0.45 -12.29 -22.04
C SER A 148 -0.64 -12.91 -22.90
N MET A 149 -1.87 -12.42 -22.83
CA MET A 149 -2.98 -13.01 -23.59
C MET A 149 -2.84 -12.77 -25.09
N ILE A 150 -2.26 -11.63 -25.50
CA ILE A 150 -1.90 -11.40 -26.90
C ILE A 150 -0.93 -12.49 -27.39
N LEU A 151 0.14 -12.77 -26.62
CA LEU A 151 1.13 -13.78 -26.99
C LEU A 151 0.55 -15.20 -26.98
N PHE A 152 -0.36 -15.52 -26.06
CA PHE A 152 -1.08 -16.79 -26.08
C PHE A 152 -1.96 -16.93 -27.31
N HIS A 153 -2.69 -15.89 -27.69
CA HIS A 153 -3.56 -15.94 -28.86
C HIS A 153 -2.74 -16.08 -30.16
N VAL A 154 -1.61 -15.37 -30.27
CA VAL A 154 -0.73 -15.47 -31.45
C VAL A 154 -0.13 -16.87 -31.62
N ALA A 155 0.28 -17.52 -30.53
CA ALA A 155 0.80 -18.88 -30.58
C ALA A 155 -0.31 -19.92 -30.77
N THR A 156 -1.41 -19.78 -30.02
CA THR A 156 -2.50 -20.76 -29.92
C THR A 156 -3.85 -20.03 -29.95
N PRO A 157 -4.44 -19.78 -31.15
CA PRO A 157 -5.66 -18.97 -31.29
C PRO A 157 -6.90 -19.54 -30.57
N ASN A 158 -6.91 -20.84 -30.28
CA ASN A 158 -8.00 -21.55 -29.61
C ASN A 158 -7.78 -21.73 -28.09
N PHE A 159 -6.77 -21.06 -27.50
CA PHE A 159 -6.56 -21.06 -26.05
C PHE A 159 -7.82 -20.57 -25.31
N PRO A 160 -8.27 -21.23 -24.22
CA PRO A 160 -7.61 -22.30 -23.46
C PRO A 160 -7.97 -23.74 -23.87
N PHE A 161 -8.75 -23.94 -24.93
CA PHE A 161 -9.27 -25.27 -25.29
C PHE A 161 -8.27 -26.13 -26.06
N ASP A 162 -7.37 -25.50 -26.81
CA ASP A 162 -6.30 -26.17 -27.54
C ASP A 162 -4.99 -25.38 -27.40
N PHE A 163 -3.92 -26.04 -26.94
CA PHE A 163 -2.65 -25.39 -26.68
C PHE A 163 -1.45 -26.34 -26.65
N ILE A 164 -0.29 -25.80 -27.07
CA ILE A 164 1.01 -26.48 -26.99
C ILE A 164 1.92 -25.69 -26.05
N ILE A 165 2.23 -26.25 -24.88
CA ILE A 165 3.00 -25.57 -23.81
C ILE A 165 4.34 -25.00 -24.32
N GLY A 166 5.01 -25.70 -25.25
CA GLY A 166 6.30 -25.28 -25.81
C GLY A 166 6.26 -23.95 -26.56
N GLU A 167 5.11 -23.57 -27.12
CA GLU A 167 4.94 -22.34 -27.92
C GLU A 167 4.44 -21.15 -27.08
N MET A 168 4.01 -21.42 -25.85
CA MET A 168 3.37 -20.44 -24.96
C MET A 168 4.37 -19.69 -24.06
N LEU A 169 5.67 -19.90 -24.23
CA LEU A 169 6.70 -19.34 -23.34
C LEU A 169 6.55 -17.83 -23.15
N GLY A 170 6.26 -17.09 -24.22
CA GLY A 170 6.09 -15.64 -24.18
C GLY A 170 4.95 -15.20 -23.25
N GLY A 171 3.78 -15.83 -23.35
CA GLY A 171 2.66 -15.51 -22.48
C GLY A 171 2.87 -16.02 -21.05
N LEU A 172 3.48 -17.19 -20.84
CA LEU A 172 3.79 -17.69 -19.50
C LEU A 172 4.71 -16.74 -18.73
N VAL A 173 5.69 -16.14 -19.40
CA VAL A 173 6.54 -15.09 -18.82
C VAL A 173 5.70 -13.85 -18.45
N GLY A 174 4.75 -13.44 -19.30
CA GLY A 174 3.84 -12.34 -19.00
C GLY A 174 2.97 -12.59 -17.75
N ILE A 175 2.39 -13.80 -17.61
CA ILE A 175 1.67 -14.19 -16.39
C ILE A 175 2.60 -14.18 -15.17
N PHE A 176 3.82 -14.72 -15.31
CA PHE A 176 4.77 -14.73 -14.21
C PHE A 176 5.10 -13.30 -13.75
N VAL A 177 5.35 -12.37 -14.69
CA VAL A 177 5.59 -10.96 -14.37
C VAL A 177 4.38 -10.31 -13.68
N MET A 178 3.16 -10.58 -14.18
CA MET A 178 1.93 -10.10 -13.54
C MET A 178 1.84 -10.57 -12.08
N VAL A 179 1.95 -11.87 -11.85
CA VAL A 179 1.87 -12.47 -10.51
C VAL A 179 3.00 -11.97 -9.61
N PHE A 180 4.21 -11.83 -10.15
CA PHE A 180 5.37 -11.33 -9.41
C PHE A 180 5.18 -9.89 -8.95
N LEU A 181 4.70 -9.00 -9.82
CA LEU A 181 4.41 -7.60 -9.46
C LEU A 181 3.29 -7.52 -8.41
N ALA A 182 2.22 -8.30 -8.56
CA ALA A 182 1.16 -8.37 -7.57
C ALA A 182 1.64 -8.92 -6.22
N PHE A 183 2.52 -9.93 -6.25
CA PHE A 183 3.16 -10.50 -5.07
C PHE A 183 4.04 -9.47 -4.34
N ILE A 184 4.83 -8.65 -5.06
CA ILE A 184 5.63 -7.59 -4.45
C ILE A 184 4.74 -6.62 -3.68
N VAL A 185 3.63 -6.19 -4.26
CA VAL A 185 2.67 -5.30 -3.59
C VAL A 185 2.02 -6.00 -2.40
N GLY A 186 1.60 -7.26 -2.57
CA GLY A 186 1.06 -8.10 -1.49
C GLY A 186 2.00 -8.16 -0.27
N ARG A 187 3.28 -8.44 -0.52
CA ARG A 187 4.30 -8.46 0.53
C ARG A 187 4.50 -7.09 1.19
N ALA A 188 4.57 -6.02 0.40
CA ALA A 188 4.75 -4.67 0.95
C ALA A 188 3.59 -4.27 1.87
N VAL A 189 2.35 -4.58 1.49
CA VAL A 189 1.16 -4.30 2.31
C VAL A 189 1.15 -5.12 3.59
N LEU A 190 1.40 -6.44 3.52
CA LEU A 190 1.44 -7.31 4.71
C LEU A 190 2.51 -6.86 5.71
N GLU A 191 3.72 -6.56 5.22
CA GLU A 191 4.84 -6.11 6.06
C GLU A 191 4.62 -4.71 6.66
N THR A 192 3.87 -3.84 6.00
CA THR A 192 3.51 -2.51 6.53
C THR A 192 2.38 -2.63 7.55
N ARG A 193 1.41 -3.51 7.32
CA ARG A 193 0.34 -3.81 8.27
C ARG A 193 0.90 -4.41 9.56
N ASP A 194 1.84 -5.35 9.47
CA ASP A 194 2.50 -5.93 10.64
C ASP A 194 3.18 -4.84 11.49
N GLU A 195 3.95 -3.96 10.83
CA GLU A 195 4.62 -2.85 11.50
C GLU A 195 3.62 -1.86 12.12
N HIS A 196 2.59 -1.46 11.38
CA HIS A 196 1.52 -0.57 11.87
C HIS A 196 0.90 -1.11 13.15
N VAL A 197 0.53 -2.40 13.15
CA VAL A 197 -0.09 -3.06 14.30
C VAL A 197 0.86 -3.07 15.50
N THR A 198 2.16 -3.36 15.29
CA THR A 198 3.15 -3.37 16.37
C THR A 198 3.48 -1.98 16.94
N VAL A 199 3.33 -0.91 16.16
CA VAL A 199 3.68 0.46 16.60
C VAL A 199 2.46 1.21 17.14
N ARG A 200 1.32 1.14 16.45
CA ARG A 200 0.12 1.93 16.77
C ARG A 200 -0.84 1.23 17.74
N HIS A 201 -0.82 -0.09 17.78
CA HIS A 201 -1.70 -0.89 18.64
C HIS A 201 -0.92 -1.78 19.61
N PHE A 202 0.30 -1.37 19.96
CA PHE A 202 1.13 -2.10 20.91
C PHE A 202 0.42 -2.24 22.25
N SER A 203 0.34 -3.47 22.73
CA SER A 203 -0.17 -3.81 24.06
C SER A 203 0.78 -4.83 24.68
N GLU A 204 1.11 -4.65 25.97
CA GLU A 204 1.93 -5.62 26.71
C GLU A 204 1.19 -6.97 26.89
N ASP A 205 -0.14 -6.94 26.90
CA ASP A 205 -0.98 -8.13 26.91
C ASP A 205 -1.08 -8.77 25.51
N VAL A 206 -0.59 -10.00 25.41
CA VAL A 206 -0.62 -10.82 24.18
C VAL A 206 -2.03 -10.98 23.63
N ARG A 207 -3.06 -11.06 24.49
CA ARG A 207 -4.44 -11.24 24.02
C ARG A 207 -4.95 -10.02 23.26
N LYS A 208 -4.66 -8.83 23.79
CA LYS A 208 -5.03 -7.56 23.12
C LYS A 208 -4.24 -7.36 21.83
N MET A 209 -3.01 -7.85 21.80
CA MET A 209 -2.19 -7.88 20.59
C MET A 209 -2.82 -8.79 19.51
N ASP A 210 -3.24 -10.00 19.88
CA ASP A 210 -3.89 -10.94 18.96
C ASP A 210 -5.23 -10.40 18.44
N GLU A 211 -6.02 -9.76 19.30
CA GLU A 211 -7.27 -9.07 18.91
C GLU A 211 -6.99 -7.96 17.88
N SER A 212 -5.94 -7.15 18.09
CA SER A 212 -5.54 -6.10 17.15
C SER A 212 -5.06 -6.65 15.80
N ILE A 213 -4.31 -7.76 15.81
CA ILE A 213 -3.89 -8.45 14.58
C ILE A 213 -5.11 -9.00 13.82
N ALA A 214 -6.06 -9.59 14.54
CA ALA A 214 -7.31 -10.08 13.95
C ALA A 214 -8.14 -8.94 13.35
N GLU A 215 -8.26 -7.80 14.05
CA GLU A 215 -8.95 -6.60 13.53
C GLU A 215 -8.30 -6.05 12.24
N HIS A 216 -7.00 -6.28 12.04
CA HIS A 216 -6.23 -5.89 10.85
C HIS A 216 -5.93 -7.06 9.90
N SER A 217 -6.84 -8.05 9.85
CA SER A 217 -6.72 -9.14 8.89
C SER A 217 -6.73 -8.63 7.45
N LEU A 218 -5.91 -9.26 6.60
CA LEU A 218 -5.76 -8.96 5.17
C LEU A 218 -6.09 -10.18 4.31
N THR A 219 -6.85 -11.14 4.84
CA THR A 219 -7.16 -12.39 4.15
C THR A 219 -8.07 -12.14 2.95
N ALA A 220 -9.20 -11.46 3.14
CA ALA A 220 -10.11 -11.06 2.07
C ALA A 220 -9.45 -10.11 1.07
N TRP A 221 -8.57 -9.23 1.52
CA TRP A 221 -7.78 -8.37 0.63
C TRP A 221 -6.84 -9.19 -0.26
N SER A 222 -6.13 -10.17 0.30
CA SER A 222 -5.24 -11.06 -0.45
C SER A 222 -6.01 -11.91 -1.47
N VAL A 223 -7.20 -12.41 -1.10
CA VAL A 223 -8.12 -13.09 -2.03
C VAL A 223 -8.59 -12.14 -3.12
N SER A 224 -8.89 -10.88 -2.78
CA SER A 224 -9.31 -9.85 -3.75
C SER A 224 -8.23 -9.57 -4.80
N VAL A 225 -6.95 -9.55 -4.40
CA VAL A 225 -5.82 -9.49 -5.35
C VAL A 225 -5.83 -10.69 -6.30
N GLY A 226 -6.00 -11.90 -5.78
CA GLY A 226 -6.08 -13.11 -6.61
C GLY A 226 -7.26 -13.08 -7.60
N VAL A 227 -8.45 -12.69 -7.14
CA VAL A 227 -9.64 -12.52 -7.97
C VAL A 227 -9.42 -11.46 -9.04
N TRP A 228 -8.77 -10.34 -8.69
CA TRP A 228 -8.45 -9.28 -9.63
C TRP A 228 -7.49 -9.74 -10.74
N LEU A 229 -6.47 -10.53 -10.41
CA LEU A 229 -5.57 -11.11 -11.42
C LEU A 229 -6.34 -11.99 -12.42
N VAL A 230 -7.19 -12.90 -11.93
CA VAL A 230 -8.04 -13.74 -12.78
C VAL A 230 -8.96 -12.90 -13.65
N LEU A 231 -9.57 -11.86 -13.07
CA LEU A 231 -10.46 -10.97 -13.78
C LEU A 231 -9.74 -10.18 -14.88
N VAL A 232 -8.50 -9.72 -14.65
CA VAL A 232 -7.65 -9.12 -15.69
C VAL A 232 -7.40 -10.11 -16.83
N LEU A 233 -7.10 -11.38 -16.52
CA LEU A 233 -6.87 -12.41 -17.53
C LEU A 233 -8.13 -12.66 -18.36
N VAL A 234 -9.30 -12.81 -17.72
CA VAL A 234 -10.59 -13.00 -18.43
C VAL A 234 -10.95 -11.79 -19.29
N ASN A 235 -10.80 -10.58 -18.75
CA ASN A 235 -11.05 -9.34 -19.47
C ASN A 235 -10.16 -9.21 -20.70
N THR A 236 -8.88 -9.48 -20.55
CA THR A 236 -7.93 -9.40 -21.65
C THR A 236 -8.17 -10.50 -22.67
N TRP A 237 -8.35 -11.75 -22.22
CA TRP A 237 -8.59 -12.89 -23.09
C TRP A 237 -9.79 -12.65 -24.01
N SER A 238 -10.92 -12.22 -23.44
CA SER A 238 -12.11 -11.90 -24.21
C SER A 238 -11.88 -10.77 -25.23
N GLY A 239 -11.16 -9.71 -24.84
CA GLY A 239 -10.82 -8.61 -25.75
C GLY A 239 -9.89 -9.03 -26.90
N VAL A 240 -8.85 -9.81 -26.62
CA VAL A 240 -7.90 -10.28 -27.64
C VAL A 240 -8.57 -11.19 -28.65
N HIS A 241 -9.37 -12.15 -28.19
CA HIS A 241 -10.08 -13.08 -29.07
C HIS A 241 -11.13 -12.36 -29.92
N PHE A 242 -11.85 -11.38 -29.36
CA PHE A 242 -12.79 -10.56 -30.12
C PHE A 242 -12.10 -9.72 -31.21
N VAL A 243 -10.99 -9.05 -30.88
CA VAL A 243 -10.25 -8.21 -31.85
C VAL A 243 -9.61 -9.04 -32.96
N ALA A 244 -9.23 -10.29 -32.68
CA ALA A 244 -8.66 -11.20 -33.66
C ALA A 244 -9.72 -11.78 -34.61
N ASP A 245 -10.89 -12.14 -34.08
CA ASP A 245 -12.00 -12.72 -34.85
C ASP A 245 -12.93 -11.62 -35.39
N ARG A 246 -12.38 -10.76 -36.25
CA ARG A 246 -13.01 -9.54 -36.81
C ARG A 246 -14.29 -9.80 -37.63
N PHE A 247 -14.61 -11.06 -37.89
CA PHE A 247 -15.78 -11.50 -38.65
C PHE A 247 -16.69 -12.45 -37.86
N ALA A 248 -16.47 -12.59 -36.55
CA ALA A 248 -17.29 -13.47 -35.72
C ALA A 248 -18.70 -12.92 -35.55
N ASP A 249 -19.70 -13.78 -35.75
CA ASP A 249 -21.07 -13.55 -35.29
C ASP A 249 -21.18 -13.50 -33.75
N ASP A 250 -20.09 -13.77 -33.03
CA ASP A 250 -20.08 -13.93 -31.57
C ASP A 250 -19.72 -12.64 -30.84
N GLU A 251 -20.70 -11.74 -30.75
CA GLU A 251 -20.63 -10.51 -29.95
C GLU A 251 -20.48 -10.79 -28.44
N SER A 252 -20.63 -12.05 -27.98
CA SER A 252 -20.57 -12.39 -26.56
C SER A 252 -19.20 -12.12 -25.95
N LEU A 253 -18.12 -12.25 -26.72
CA LEU A 253 -16.77 -11.94 -26.27
C LEU A 253 -16.57 -10.44 -26.02
N LEU A 254 -17.14 -9.59 -26.89
CA LEU A 254 -17.14 -8.14 -26.66
C LEU A 254 -17.96 -7.79 -25.41
N VAL A 255 -19.14 -8.39 -25.25
CA VAL A 255 -19.97 -8.18 -24.05
C VAL A 255 -19.22 -8.60 -22.78
N LEU A 256 -18.55 -9.75 -22.80
CA LEU A 256 -17.73 -10.21 -21.68
C LEU A 256 -16.60 -9.23 -21.37
N HIS A 257 -15.91 -8.72 -22.38
CA HIS A 257 -14.86 -7.70 -22.23
C HIS A 257 -15.41 -6.39 -21.62
N LEU A 258 -16.57 -5.91 -22.11
CA LEU A 258 -17.20 -4.67 -21.63
C LEU A 258 -17.77 -4.77 -20.22
N LEU A 259 -18.22 -5.95 -19.79
CA LEU A 259 -18.72 -6.19 -18.43
C LEU A 259 -17.59 -6.42 -17.42
N THR A 260 -16.55 -7.15 -17.82
CA THR A 260 -15.42 -7.45 -16.92
C THR A 260 -14.50 -6.25 -16.72
N GLY A 261 -14.36 -5.36 -17.71
CA GLY A 261 -13.50 -4.17 -17.61
C GLY A 261 -13.82 -3.24 -16.44
N PRO A 262 -15.09 -2.81 -16.26
CA PRO A 262 -15.51 -2.04 -15.09
C PRO A 262 -15.22 -2.75 -13.76
N LEU A 263 -15.36 -4.07 -13.72
CA LEU A 263 -15.02 -4.86 -12.54
C LEU A 263 -13.49 -4.88 -12.28
N VAL A 264 -12.65 -4.87 -13.32
CA VAL A 264 -11.19 -4.73 -13.16
C VAL A 264 -10.84 -3.37 -12.56
N VAL A 265 -11.47 -2.28 -13.03
CA VAL A 265 -11.27 -0.93 -12.49
C VAL A 265 -11.75 -0.85 -11.03
N LEU A 266 -12.92 -1.41 -10.73
CA LEU A 266 -13.45 -1.50 -9.37
C LEU A 266 -12.49 -2.28 -8.45
N GLY A 267 -12.01 -3.44 -8.90
CA GLY A 267 -11.08 -4.27 -8.13
C GLY A 267 -9.74 -3.58 -7.91
N LEU A 268 -9.22 -2.84 -8.90
CA LEU A 268 -8.02 -2.03 -8.73
C LEU A 268 -8.23 -0.96 -7.64
N MET A 269 -9.37 -0.25 -7.67
CA MET A 269 -9.68 0.73 -6.64
C MET A 269 -9.85 0.11 -5.26
N HIS A 270 -10.49 -1.06 -5.16
CA HIS A 270 -10.63 -1.80 -3.90
C HIS A 270 -9.28 -2.22 -3.31
N ILE A 271 -8.39 -2.76 -4.14
CA ILE A 271 -7.04 -3.20 -3.74
C ILE A 271 -6.20 -2.02 -3.21
N LEU A 272 -6.32 -0.84 -3.81
CA LEU A 272 -5.61 0.37 -3.38
C LEU A 272 -6.25 1.02 -2.15
N TRP A 273 -7.58 1.02 -2.06
CA TRP A 273 -8.33 1.67 -0.99
C TRP A 273 -8.16 0.99 0.36
N PHE A 274 -8.26 -0.35 0.43
CA PHE A 274 -8.32 -1.03 1.72
C PHE A 274 -7.04 -0.87 2.58
N PRO A 275 -5.83 -1.06 2.03
CA PRO A 275 -4.60 -0.81 2.79
C PRO A 275 -4.44 0.66 3.22
N GLN A 276 -4.81 1.61 2.36
CA GLN A 276 -4.77 3.05 2.68
C GLN A 276 -5.67 3.37 3.87
N LEU A 277 -6.86 2.77 3.92
CA LEU A 277 -7.80 2.99 5.00
C LEU A 277 -7.31 2.37 6.31
N MET A 278 -6.76 1.15 6.26
CA MET A 278 -6.25 0.46 7.45
C MET A 278 -5.02 1.12 8.06
N LEU A 279 -4.15 1.72 7.24
CA LEU A 279 -2.92 2.37 7.72
C LEU A 279 -3.13 3.82 8.17
N GLY A 280 -4.35 4.35 7.99
CA GLY A 280 -4.72 5.71 8.36
C GLY A 280 -4.12 6.79 7.45
N VAL A 281 -4.38 8.05 7.80
CA VAL A 281 -3.80 9.23 7.13
C VAL A 281 -2.62 9.70 7.98
N GLY A 282 -1.40 9.32 7.60
CA GLY A 282 -0.13 9.71 8.24
C GLY A 282 1.05 9.47 7.30
N ASP A 283 2.26 9.87 7.69
CA ASP A 283 3.51 9.79 6.88
C ASP A 283 4.02 8.36 6.60
N THR A 284 3.20 7.34 6.89
CA THR A 284 3.53 5.93 6.70
C THR A 284 3.51 5.56 5.21
N LYS A 285 4.67 5.53 4.57
CA LYS A 285 4.83 4.98 3.22
C LYS A 285 4.79 3.44 3.28
N VAL A 286 3.97 2.79 2.45
CA VAL A 286 3.96 1.31 2.33
C VAL A 286 5.22 0.86 1.62
N LEU A 287 6.13 0.24 2.36
CA LEU A 287 7.44 -0.20 1.88
C LEU A 287 7.68 -1.63 2.36
N SER A 288 8.36 -2.43 1.54
CA SER A 288 8.87 -3.72 2.03
C SER A 288 10.00 -3.46 3.04
N LYS A 289 10.28 -4.42 3.91
CA LYS A 289 11.36 -4.35 4.91
C LYS A 289 12.70 -4.01 4.27
N ARG A 290 12.98 -4.56 3.07
CA ARG A 290 14.20 -4.24 2.31
C ARG A 290 14.17 -2.81 1.77
N ALA A 291 13.04 -2.37 1.22
CA ALA A 291 12.90 -1.00 0.74
C ALA A 291 13.02 0.03 1.87
N ARG A 292 12.49 -0.24 3.07
CA ARG A 292 12.70 0.60 4.27
C ARG A 292 14.16 0.71 4.65
N LEU A 293 14.88 -0.42 4.72
CA LEU A 293 16.31 -0.43 5.03
C LEU A 293 17.14 0.32 3.98
N THR A 294 16.83 0.15 2.69
CA THR A 294 17.52 0.86 1.61
C THR A 294 17.18 2.35 1.58
N ALA A 295 15.93 2.74 1.83
CA ALA A 295 15.52 4.14 1.94
C ALA A 295 16.22 4.84 3.10
N GLY A 296 16.23 4.23 4.29
CA GLY A 296 16.98 4.76 5.44
C GLY A 296 18.49 4.85 5.19
N THR A 297 19.08 3.86 4.51
CA THR A 297 20.51 3.91 4.14
C THR A 297 20.80 4.96 3.05
N ALA A 298 19.84 5.25 2.17
CA ALA A 298 19.97 6.26 1.11
C ALA A 298 19.85 7.68 1.68
N GLU A 299 18.96 7.90 2.65
CA GLU A 299 18.87 9.19 3.37
C GLU A 299 20.16 9.48 4.16
N ILE A 300 20.73 8.48 4.85
CA ILE A 300 22.03 8.58 5.52
C ILE A 300 23.15 8.94 4.53
N LYS A 301 23.13 8.41 3.30
CA LYS A 301 24.14 8.74 2.27
C LYS A 301 23.95 10.12 1.62
N SER A 302 22.72 10.65 1.61
CA SER A 302 22.47 11.99 1.06
C SER A 302 22.87 13.12 2.01
N VAL A 303 23.03 12.84 3.31
CA VAL A 303 23.52 13.81 4.29
C VAL A 303 25.06 13.89 4.33
N ASP A 304 25.76 12.84 3.86
CA ASP A 304 27.23 12.72 3.92
C ASP A 304 27.96 12.98 2.58
N SER A 305 27.36 13.70 1.62
CA SER A 305 28.04 14.07 0.38
C SER A 305 28.29 15.58 0.29
N PRO A 306 29.54 16.06 0.45
CA PRO A 306 29.89 17.41 0.04
C PRO A 306 29.87 17.50 -1.49
N ASP A 307 29.23 18.55 -1.97
CA ASP A 307 29.15 18.94 -3.38
C ASP A 307 30.50 18.84 -4.08
N SER A 308 30.53 18.18 -5.25
CA SER A 308 31.63 18.26 -6.21
C SER A 308 31.13 18.87 -7.51
N SER A 309 30.99 20.20 -7.52
CA SER A 309 31.01 20.98 -8.76
C SER A 309 32.47 21.27 -9.14
N SER A 310 32.84 20.81 -10.32
CA SER A 310 34.07 21.14 -11.04
C SER A 310 34.27 22.65 -11.22
N ASP A 311 35.44 23.17 -10.84
CA ASP A 311 36.29 23.97 -11.73
C ASP A 311 37.73 24.14 -11.19
N GLN A 312 38.63 24.45 -12.13
CA GLN A 312 40.09 24.29 -12.19
C GLN A 312 41.00 25.08 -11.18
N PRO A 313 42.35 24.84 -11.19
CA PRO A 313 43.24 24.94 -10.03
C PRO A 313 44.14 26.19 -10.01
N ALA A 314 44.59 26.63 -8.83
CA ALA A 314 45.93 27.20 -8.59
C ALA A 314 46.13 27.68 -7.13
N GLU A 315 47.37 27.47 -6.65
CA GLU A 315 48.11 28.22 -5.63
C GLU A 315 47.81 28.06 -4.13
N VAL A 316 48.78 27.43 -3.46
CA VAL A 316 49.17 27.56 -2.04
C VAL A 316 50.03 28.85 -1.96
N PRO A 317 49.89 29.77 -0.98
CA PRO A 317 50.28 29.46 0.39
C PRO A 317 49.67 30.25 1.58
N SER A 318 49.78 29.58 2.73
CA SER A 318 50.15 30.13 4.06
C SER A 318 49.14 30.93 4.90
N ASN A 319 49.14 30.52 6.18
CA ASN A 319 48.92 31.26 7.42
C ASN A 319 47.50 31.38 8.01
N ARG A 320 47.54 31.08 9.32
CA ARG A 320 46.77 31.59 10.46
C ARG A 320 45.51 30.85 10.91
N ASP A 321 45.68 30.23 12.07
CA ASP A 321 44.95 30.43 13.33
C ASP A 321 43.44 30.69 13.27
N THR A 322 42.72 29.81 13.96
CA THR A 322 41.60 29.98 14.94
C THR A 322 40.59 28.86 14.70
N SER A 323 40.53 27.82 15.55
CA SER A 323 39.61 27.71 16.71
C SER A 323 38.18 28.10 16.35
N ASP A 324 37.26 27.13 16.40
CA ASP A 324 35.80 27.23 16.63
C ASP A 324 35.32 25.75 16.59
N ASP A 325 35.24 25.00 17.70
CA ASP A 325 34.16 25.00 18.69
C ASP A 325 32.76 24.96 18.06
N ASP A 326 32.35 23.79 17.54
CA ASP A 326 30.93 23.50 17.36
C ASP A 326 30.33 23.21 18.73
N GLU A 327 29.84 24.29 19.36
CA GLU A 327 28.94 24.26 20.50
C GLU A 327 27.72 23.39 20.17
N VAL A 328 27.65 22.24 20.84
CA VAL A 328 26.42 21.43 20.94
C VAL A 328 25.39 22.29 21.66
N SER A 329 24.30 22.65 20.99
CA SER A 329 23.16 23.31 21.62
C SER A 329 22.51 22.33 22.61
N ASP A 330 22.88 22.47 23.88
CA ASP A 330 22.43 21.66 25.02
C ASP A 330 20.93 21.87 25.31
N ALA A 331 20.06 21.07 24.70
CA ALA A 331 18.76 20.77 25.29
C ALA A 331 18.94 19.61 26.27
N VAL A 332 19.18 19.95 27.55
CA VAL A 332 19.31 18.99 28.65
C VAL A 332 17.90 18.55 29.07
N GLY A 333 17.56 17.29 28.87
CA GLY A 333 16.27 16.72 29.26
C GLY A 333 16.00 16.86 30.76
N GLU A 334 14.73 16.81 31.17
CA GLU A 334 14.28 16.94 32.56
C GLU A 334 13.60 15.65 33.03
N CYS A 335 13.80 15.26 34.28
CA CYS A 335 13.13 14.10 34.85
C CYS A 335 11.60 14.33 34.93
N PRO A 336 10.75 13.39 34.46
CA PRO A 336 9.29 13.57 34.46
C PRO A 336 8.66 13.67 35.87
N GLU A 337 9.36 13.20 36.91
CA GLU A 337 8.82 13.14 38.27
C GLU A 337 9.35 14.26 39.17
N CYS A 338 10.62 14.63 39.04
CA CYS A 338 11.25 15.65 39.91
C CYS A 338 11.77 16.88 39.17
N HIS A 339 11.64 16.94 37.84
CA HIS A 339 12.14 18.02 36.98
C HIS A 339 13.65 18.30 37.11
N GLU A 340 14.42 17.35 37.63
CA GLU A 340 15.87 17.44 37.68
C GLU A 340 16.47 17.28 36.29
N THR A 341 17.47 18.10 35.95
CA THR A 341 18.17 18.00 34.66
C THR A 341 18.90 16.66 34.53
N ALA A 342 18.68 15.97 33.42
CA ALA A 342 19.32 14.73 33.04
C ALA A 342 20.15 14.95 31.75
N PRO A 343 21.32 14.30 31.59
CA PRO A 343 22.19 14.47 30.42
C PRO A 343 21.63 13.72 29.18
N ILE A 344 20.36 13.94 28.87
CA ILE A 344 19.62 13.37 27.74
C ILE A 344 19.38 14.50 26.75
N PHE A 345 19.62 14.27 25.48
CA PHE A 345 19.54 15.30 24.44
C PHE A 345 18.87 14.75 23.18
N ARG A 346 18.51 15.60 22.22
CA ARG A 346 18.05 15.18 20.89
C ARG A 346 19.19 15.29 19.88
N HIS A 347 19.36 14.28 19.04
CA HIS A 347 20.23 14.38 17.86
C HIS A 347 19.52 15.21 16.77
N GLY A 348 20.27 15.67 15.75
CA GLY A 348 19.74 16.51 14.67
C GLY A 348 18.67 15.85 13.79
N ASP A 349 18.43 14.55 13.95
CA ASP A 349 17.36 13.75 13.35
C ASP A 349 16.11 13.64 14.24
N GLY A 350 16.12 14.26 15.43
CA GLY A 350 15.03 14.24 16.40
C GLY A 350 15.03 13.05 17.36
N GLU A 351 15.97 12.10 17.22
CA GLU A 351 16.07 10.93 18.10
C GLU A 351 16.68 11.28 19.47
N PRO A 352 16.17 10.70 20.57
CA PRO A 352 16.77 10.88 21.90
C PRO A 352 18.19 10.26 21.95
N GLY A 353 19.10 10.91 22.66
CA GLY A 353 20.47 10.48 22.90
C GLY A 353 20.78 10.43 24.39
N ALA A 354 21.58 9.43 24.80
CA ALA A 354 22.09 9.34 26.16
C ALA A 354 23.60 9.06 26.18
N PRO A 355 24.31 9.44 27.26
CA PRO A 355 25.71 9.16 27.44
C PRO A 355 25.94 7.67 27.68
N CYS A 356 27.14 7.23 27.31
CA CYS A 356 27.54 5.84 27.43
C CYS A 356 27.65 5.42 28.90
N PRO A 357 27.08 4.26 29.31
CA PRO A 357 27.11 3.79 30.70
C PRO A 357 28.49 3.27 31.16
N LYS A 358 29.52 3.34 30.31
CA LYS A 358 30.84 2.76 30.57
C LYS A 358 31.74 3.79 31.24
N GLU A 359 32.34 3.43 32.38
CA GLU A 359 33.31 4.26 33.07
C GLU A 359 34.46 4.67 32.12
N ASN A 360 34.85 5.96 32.16
CA ASN A 360 35.83 6.60 31.29
C ASN A 360 35.47 6.66 29.79
N CYS A 361 34.18 6.61 29.43
CA CYS A 361 33.73 6.87 28.06
C CYS A 361 32.88 8.14 27.98
N GLN A 362 33.38 9.18 27.29
CA GLN A 362 32.65 10.42 26.99
C GLN A 362 31.77 10.30 25.73
N GLY A 363 31.48 9.07 25.30
CA GLY A 363 30.68 8.82 24.10
C GLY A 363 29.18 8.81 24.39
N SER A 364 28.39 8.84 23.34
CA SER A 364 26.92 8.86 23.39
C SER A 364 26.32 8.13 22.20
N GLY A 365 25.00 8.01 22.18
CA GLY A 365 24.26 7.42 21.06
C GLY A 365 22.78 7.22 21.38
N ALA A 366 22.05 6.74 20.38
CA ALA A 366 20.61 6.51 20.42
C ALA A 366 20.19 5.30 21.29
N PRO A 367 18.94 5.23 21.76
CA PRO A 367 18.38 4.09 22.47
C PRO A 367 18.66 2.77 21.75
N ASN A 368 19.13 1.75 22.48
CA ASN A 368 19.43 0.41 21.95
C ASN A 368 20.51 0.39 20.85
N SER A 369 21.25 1.48 20.67
CA SER A 369 22.37 1.57 19.71
C SER A 369 23.73 1.38 20.39
N HIS A 370 24.80 1.35 19.60
CA HIS A 370 26.17 1.29 20.10
C HIS A 370 26.74 2.69 20.30
N CYS A 371 27.39 2.92 21.44
CA CYS A 371 28.16 4.14 21.70
C CYS A 371 29.16 4.42 20.57
N ASN A 372 29.17 5.66 20.09
CA ASN A 372 30.04 6.16 19.01
C ASN A 372 31.54 5.91 19.26
N LEU A 373 31.99 5.88 20.52
CA LEU A 373 33.40 5.69 20.87
C LEU A 373 33.75 4.24 21.26
N CYS A 374 32.99 3.65 22.19
CA CYS A 374 33.39 2.37 22.80
C CYS A 374 32.54 1.17 22.37
N LYS A 375 31.54 1.37 21.51
CA LYS A 375 30.61 0.35 20.99
C LYS A 375 29.78 -0.39 22.05
N THR A 376 29.77 0.09 23.29
CA THR A 376 28.89 -0.45 24.33
C THR A 376 27.44 -0.11 24.02
N THR A 377 26.51 -1.05 24.26
CA THR A 377 25.08 -0.82 24.03
C THR A 377 24.52 0.19 25.01
N ILE A 378 23.79 1.18 24.49
CA ILE A 378 23.13 2.22 25.27
C ILE A 378 21.72 1.76 25.63
N SER A 379 21.37 1.88 26.91
CA SER A 379 20.04 1.53 27.42
C SER A 379 18.98 2.46 26.84
N SER A 380 17.81 1.91 26.53
CA SER A 380 16.61 2.70 26.14
C SER A 380 15.89 3.35 27.33
N ARG A 381 16.38 3.13 28.56
CA ARG A 381 15.86 3.71 29.79
C ARG A 381 16.97 4.36 30.60
N TRP A 382 16.65 5.45 31.30
CA TRP A 382 17.54 6.21 32.15
C TRP A 382 17.01 6.29 33.58
N THR A 383 17.90 6.05 34.54
CA THR A 383 17.58 6.18 35.97
C THR A 383 18.00 7.57 36.46
N CYS A 384 17.06 8.35 36.97
CA CYS A 384 17.33 9.66 37.53
C CYS A 384 18.17 9.53 38.81
N SER A 385 19.27 10.27 38.92
CA SER A 385 20.16 10.25 40.10
C SER A 385 19.56 10.91 41.35
N ASN A 386 18.45 11.63 41.22
CA ASN A 386 17.82 12.37 42.33
C ASN A 386 16.63 11.62 42.94
N CYS A 387 15.75 11.04 42.11
CA CYS A 387 14.53 10.35 42.57
C CYS A 387 14.51 8.84 42.28
N ASP A 388 15.58 8.27 41.73
CA ASP A 388 15.73 6.85 41.36
C ASP A 388 14.67 6.29 40.39
N VAL A 389 13.89 7.17 39.74
CA VAL A 389 12.88 6.78 38.74
C VAL A 389 13.58 6.32 37.47
N ASN A 390 13.19 5.14 36.96
CA ASN A 390 13.69 4.54 35.74
C ASN A 390 12.65 4.66 34.60
N ALA A 391 12.77 5.72 33.81
CA ALA A 391 11.86 6.04 32.72
C ALA A 391 12.54 5.89 31.34
N PRO A 392 11.77 5.63 30.27
CA PRO A 392 12.23 5.75 28.89
C PRO A 392 12.92 7.09 28.61
N LEU A 393 13.95 7.10 27.75
CA LEU A 393 14.68 8.34 27.40
C LEU A 393 13.78 9.43 26.82
N VAL A 394 12.72 9.05 26.09
CA VAL A 394 11.76 9.99 25.48
C VAL A 394 11.02 10.79 26.54
N ASP A 395 10.70 10.18 27.69
CA ASP A 395 9.94 10.83 28.77
C ASP A 395 10.76 11.90 29.50
N TYR A 396 12.07 11.96 29.26
CA TYR A 396 12.93 13.03 29.76
C TYR A 396 13.01 14.24 28.82
N LEU A 397 12.43 14.16 27.61
CA LEU A 397 12.46 15.25 26.64
C LEU A 397 11.07 15.89 26.56
N PRO A 398 10.88 17.15 27.00
CA PRO A 398 9.59 17.80 26.91
C PRO A 398 9.11 17.93 25.45
N ASP A 399 7.81 17.79 25.23
CA ASP A 399 7.16 17.87 23.90
C ASP A 399 7.21 19.28 23.27
N GLY A 400 7.79 20.27 23.97
CA GLY A 400 7.79 21.69 23.59
C GLY A 400 8.62 22.06 22.36
N ASP A 401 9.55 21.19 21.94
CA ASP A 401 10.50 21.47 20.85
C ASP A 401 10.29 20.57 19.61
N ALA A 402 9.13 19.94 19.48
CA ALA A 402 8.78 19.06 18.35
C ALA A 402 8.05 19.77 17.18
N TRP A 403 8.31 21.07 16.96
CA TRP A 403 7.70 21.86 15.88
C TRP A 403 8.69 22.32 14.81
#